data_AF-A0A0Q6TWQ4-F1
#
_entry.id   AF-A0A0Q6TWQ4-F1
#
_cell.length_a   1.000
_cell.length_b   1.000
_cell.length_c   1.000
_cell.angle_alpha   90.00
_cell.angle_beta   90.00
_cell.angle_gamma   90.00
#
_symmetry.space_group_name_H-M   'P 1'
#
loop_
_entity.id
_entity.type
_entity.pdbx_description
1 polymer ?
#
loop_
_entity_poly.entity_id
_entity_poly.type
_entity_poly.pdbx_seq_one_letter_code
_entity_poly.pdbx_strand_id
1 'polypeptide(L)' 'MNAQHAFVSLLLFAALVGLAFLGLSFGHALKHHDLALWGHHPLFGSGMASLITALLGGVLMFGLGRSPSDREH' A
#
# COMPACT_ATOMS: atom_id res chain seq x y z
N MET A 1 23.12 4.73 -0.76
CA MET A 1 22.27 4.50 -1.96
C MET A 1 21.42 3.22 -1.89
N ASN A 2 21.84 2.15 -1.21
CA ASN A 2 21.12 0.86 -1.18
C ASN A 2 19.82 0.84 -0.35
N ALA A 3 19.81 1.44 0.84
CA ALA A 3 18.66 1.36 1.77
C ALA A 3 17.41 2.09 1.24
N GLN A 4 17.61 3.22 0.57
CA GLN A 4 16.52 4.00 -0.01
C GLN A 4 15.82 3.26 -1.16
N HIS A 5 16.59 2.63 -2.04
CA HIS A 5 16.05 1.80 -3.11
C HIS A 5 15.34 0.57 -2.55
N ALA A 6 15.95 -0.12 -1.57
CA ALA A 6 15.33 -1.27 -0.92
C ALA A 6 13.98 -0.91 -0.26
N PHE A 7 13.90 0.25 0.39
CA PHE A 7 12.65 0.75 1.00
C PHE A 7 11.58 1.02 -0.06
N VAL A 8 11.93 1.73 -1.14
CA VAL A 8 10.99 2.02 -2.24
C VAL A 8 10.51 0.74 -2.92
N SER A 9 11.41 -0.23 -3.15
CA SER A 9 11.05 -1.54 -3.69
C SER A 9 10.09 -2.29 -2.77
N LEU A 10 10.28 -2.20 -1.46
CA LEU A 10 9.43 -2.85 -0.46
C LEU A 10 8.03 -2.20 -0.38
N LEU A 11 7.95 -0.86 -0.53
CA LEU A 11 6.68 -0.14 -0.67
C LEU A 11 5.93 -0.53 -1.95
N LEU A 12 6.63 -0.58 -3.08
CA LEU A 12 6.07 -1.03 -4.35
C LEU A 12 5.54 -2.46 -4.24
N PHE A 13 6.31 -3.34 -3.61
CA PHE A 13 5.89 -4.71 -3.36
C PHE A 13 4.63 -4.76 -2.48
N ALA A 14 4.59 -4.02 -1.36
CA ALA A 14 3.42 -3.93 -0.50
C ALA A 14 2.18 -3.38 -1.22
N ALA A 15 2.36 -2.40 -2.11
CA ALA A 15 1.28 -1.86 -2.92
C ALA A 15 0.75 -2.90 -3.93
N LEU A 16 1.64 -3.63 -4.61
CA LEU A 16 1.26 -4.68 -5.56
C LEU A 16 0.53 -5.83 -4.86
N VAL A 17 1.03 -6.27 -3.70
CA VAL A 17 0.36 -7.29 -2.86
C VAL A 17 -1.01 -6.79 -2.43
N GLY A 18 -1.11 -5.54 -1.97
CA GLY A 18 -2.39 -4.93 -1.59
C GLY A 18 -3.41 -4.94 -2.74
N LEU A 19 -2.97 -4.50 -3.92
CA LEU A 19 -3.79 -4.47 -5.13
C LEU A 19 -4.26 -5.86 -5.56
N ALA A 20 -3.37 -6.86 -5.49
CA ALA A 20 -3.70 -8.24 -5.83
C ALA A 20 -4.77 -8.81 -4.88
N PHE A 21 -4.62 -8.59 -3.57
CA PHE A 21 -5.59 -9.06 -2.57
C PHE A 21 -6.96 -8.38 -2.72
N LEU A 22 -6.97 -7.07 -3.01
CA LEU A 22 -8.18 -6.33 -3.34
C LEU A 22 -8.85 -6.84 -4.62
N GLY A 23 -8.07 -7.12 -5.66
CA GLY A 23 -8.56 -7.70 -6.92
C GLY A 23 -9.14 -9.10 -6.74
N LEU A 24 -8.49 -9.96 -5.97
CA LEU A 24 -9.00 -11.31 -5.65
C LEU A 24 -10.28 -11.25 -4.81
N SER A 25 -10.31 -10.38 -3.80
CA SER A 25 -11.48 -10.13 -2.98
C SER A 25 -12.67 -9.62 -3.81
N PHE A 26 -12.43 -8.67 -4.72
CA PHE A 26 -13.46 -8.11 -5.59
C PHE A 26 -13.95 -9.12 -6.63
N GLY A 27 -13.03 -9.87 -7.26
CA GLY A 27 -13.38 -10.94 -8.20
C GLY A 27 -14.20 -12.05 -7.54
N HIS A 28 -13.91 -12.39 -6.29
CA HIS A 28 -14.69 -13.34 -5.50
C HIS A 28 -16.10 -12.82 -5.20
N ALA A 29 -16.24 -11.55 -4.80
CA ALA A 29 -17.54 -10.92 -4.56
C ALA A 29 -18.40 -10.84 -5.83
N LEU A 30 -17.81 -10.53 -6.98
CA LEU A 30 -18.50 -10.54 -8.27
C LEU A 30 -18.99 -11.93 -8.65
N LYS A 31 -18.15 -12.97 -8.46
CA LYS A 31 -18.49 -14.36 -8.79
C LYS A 31 -19.66 -14.90 -7.97
N HIS A 32 -19.85 -14.41 -6.75
CA HIS A 32 -20.91 -14.89 -5.86
C HIS A 32 -22.12 -13.95 -5.76
N HIS A 33 -22.14 -12.86 -6.55
CA HIS A 33 -23.17 -11.82 -6.49
C HIS A 33 -23.39 -11.23 -5.09
N ASP A 34 -22.45 -11.43 -4.17
CA ASP A 34 -22.59 -11.09 -2.76
C ASP A 34 -21.71 -9.87 -2.43
N LEU A 35 -21.98 -8.79 -3.16
CA LEU A 35 -21.28 -7.50 -3.01
C LEU A 35 -21.50 -6.87 -1.64
N ALA A 36 -22.60 -7.23 -0.95
CA ALA A 36 -22.92 -6.76 0.39
C ALA A 36 -21.94 -7.29 1.45
N LEU A 37 -21.41 -8.50 1.25
CA LEU A 37 -20.42 -9.14 2.14
C LEU A 37 -18.97 -8.90 1.71
N TRP A 38 -18.73 -8.17 0.61
CA TRP A 38 -17.39 -7.89 0.10
C TRP A 38 -16.47 -7.25 1.15
N GLY A 39 -17.00 -6.28 1.92
CA GLY A 39 -16.25 -5.61 2.98
C GLY A 39 -15.91 -6.48 4.20
N HIS A 40 -16.55 -7.64 4.35
CA HIS A 40 -16.23 -8.62 5.41
C HIS A 40 -15.22 -9.68 4.95
N HIS A 41 -14.81 -9.62 3.68
CA HIS A 41 -13.86 -10.59 3.16
C HIS A 41 -12.47 -10.36 3.79
N PRO A 42 -11.84 -11.38 4.39
CA PRO A 42 -10.55 -11.20 5.08
C PRO A 42 -9.44 -10.68 4.16
N LEU A 43 -9.51 -11.04 2.86
CA LEU A 43 -8.58 -10.53 1.83
C LEU A 43 -8.77 -9.03 1.51
N PHE A 44 -9.97 -8.48 1.72
CA PHE A 44 -10.22 -7.04 1.55
C PHE A 44 -9.47 -6.25 2.62
N GLY A 45 -9.59 -6.68 3.89
CA GLY A 45 -8.91 -6.04 5.02
C GLY A 45 -7.39 -6.08 4.92
N SER A 46 -6.82 -7.24 4.55
CA SER A 46 -5.37 -7.37 4.37
C SER A 46 -4.86 -6.57 3.16
N GLY A 47 -5.61 -6.56 2.06
CA GLY A 47 -5.28 -5.76 0.88
C GLY A 47 -5.27 -4.26 1.17
N MET A 48 -6.30 -3.78 1.88
CA MET A 48 -6.41 -2.39 2.33
C MET A 48 -5.29 -2.00 3.31
N ALA A 49 -4.99 -2.84 4.30
CA ALA A 49 -3.90 -2.59 5.25
C ALA A 49 -2.54 -2.47 4.54
N SER A 50 -2.29 -3.30 3.53
CA SER A 50 -1.06 -3.26 2.73
C SER A 50 -0.96 -1.97 1.91
N LEU A 51 -2.07 -1.52 1.30
CA LEU A 51 -2.11 -0.24 0.58
C LEU A 51 -1.89 0.95 1.52
N ILE A 52 -2.57 0.97 2.68
CA ILE A 52 -2.42 2.02 3.69
C ILE A 52 -0.97 2.09 4.18
N THR A 53 -0.34 0.94 4.42
CA THR A 53 1.07 0.85 4.82
C THR A 53 2.01 1.39 3.73
N ALA A 54 1.78 1.03 2.47
CA ALA A 54 2.57 1.54 1.35
C ALA A 54 2.41 3.07 1.20
N LEU A 55 1.18 3.58 1.38
CA LEU A 55 0.87 5.01 1.32
C LEU A 55 1.56 5.78 2.44
N LEU A 56 1.42 5.32 3.69
CA LEU A 56 2.07 5.91 4.87
C LEU A 56 3.59 5.87 4.74
N GLY A 57 4.16 4.74 4.32
CA GLY A 57 5.58 4.61 4.04
C GLY A 57 6.06 5.60 2.98
N GLY A 58 5.27 5.80 1.92
CA GLY A 58 5.59 6.74 0.84
C GLY A 58 5.54 8.19 1.30
N VAL A 59 4.52 8.56 2.07
CA VAL A 59 4.39 9.90 2.67
C VAL A 59 5.52 10.19 3.64
N LEU A 60 5.89 9.24 4.51
CA LEU A 60 7.03 9.36 5.41
C LEU A 60 8.33 9.63 4.64
N MET A 61 8.54 8.90 3.54
CA MET A 61 9.73 9.07 2.72
C MET A 61 9.78 10.44 2.04
N PHE A 62 8.64 10.93 1.56
CA PHE A 62 8.51 12.26 0.96
C PHE A 62 8.65 13.38 2.00
N GLY A 63 8.13 13.19 3.22
CA GLY A 63 8.25 14.12 4.33
C GLY A 63 9.67 14.21 4.89
N LEU A 64 10.38 13.08 5.02
CA LEU A 64 11.77 13.03 5.47
C LEU A 64 12.76 13.48 4.39
N GLY A 65 12.44 13.29 3.11
CA GLY A 65 13.25 13.78 1.98
C GLY A 65 13.26 15.31 1.84
N ARG A 66 12.36 16.02 2.54
CA ARG A 66 12.34 17.49 2.65
C ARG A 66 13.00 18.00 3.93
N SER A 67 14.04 17.32 4.44
CA SER A 67 14.84 17.88 5.53
C SER A 67 15.37 19.26 5.09
N PRO A 68 15.05 20.35 5.81
CA PRO A 68 15.35 21.74 5.44
C PRO A 68 16.82 22.09 5.76
N SER A 69 17.76 21.24 5.37
CA SER A 69 19.19 21.42 5.62
C SER A 69 19.92 21.96 4.38
N ASP A 70 19.27 22.88 3.65
CA ASP A 70 19.85 23.61 2.51
C ASP A 70 19.60 25.12 2.68
N ARG A 71 19.66 25.58 3.94
CA ARG A 71 19.45 26.96 4.36
C ARG A 71 20.49 27.44 5.37
N GLU A 72 21.73 26.97 5.30
CA GLU A 72 22.82 27.68 5.97
C GLU A 72 24.00 27.79 5.01
N HIS A 73 23.93 28.92 4.28
CA HIS A 73 25.04 29.67 3.71
C HIS A 73 26.07 30.03 4.79
#